data_AF-M3EV40-F1
#
_entry.id   AF-M3EV40-F1
#
_cell.length_a   1.000
_cell.length_b   1.000
_cell.length_c   1.000
_cell.angle_alpha   90.00
_cell.angle_beta   90.00
_cell.angle_gamma   90.00
#
_symmetry.space_group_name_H-M   'P 1'
#
loop_
_entity.id
_entity.type
_entity.pdbx_description
1 polymer ?
#
loop_
_entity_poly.entity_id
_entity_poly.type
_entity_poly.pdbx_seq_one_letter_code
_entity_poly.pdbx_strand_id
1 'polypeptide(L)'
;MGVNCILVAPGKIPRQSSDKIKTDKRDAIKLARLLRSGDLESIHVPAKEDEAVRDYLRSRDSLRLDLGRNRQRLMKFLLRKGNVYSTTKYWTVSHYK
;
A
#
# COMPACT_ATOMS: atom_id res chain seq x y z
N MET A 1 5.22 5.18 31.06
CA MET A 1 5.03 4.53 29.74
C MET A 1 5.81 3.23 29.77
N GLY A 2 5.13 2.09 29.75
CA GLY A 2 5.76 0.77 29.96
C GLY A 2 4.75 -0.37 29.98
N VAL A 3 3.63 -0.19 29.28
CA VAL A 3 2.60 -1.23 29.16
C VAL A 3 2.90 -1.99 27.87
N ASN A 4 2.97 -3.32 27.97
CA ASN A 4 3.12 -4.17 26.80
C ASN A 4 1.85 -4.09 25.95
N CYS A 5 1.96 -3.52 24.74
CA CYS A 5 0.86 -3.36 23.82
C CYS A 5 1.03 -4.34 22.65
N ILE A 6 0.00 -5.13 22.37
CA ILE A 6 -0.05 -6.00 21.20
C ILE A 6 -1.10 -5.50 20.21
N LEU A 7 -0.80 -5.59 18.91
CA LEU A 7 -1.72 -5.24 17.83
C LEU A 7 -2.35 -6.52 17.29
N VAL A 8 -3.68 -6.57 17.23
CA VAL A 8 -4.43 -7.77 16.81
C VAL A 8 -5.38 -7.40 15.68
N ALA A 9 -5.47 -8.27 14.67
CA ALA A 9 -6.38 -8.07 13.55
C ALA A 9 -7.83 -8.24 14.02
N PRO A 10 -8.75 -7.31 13.72
CA PRO A 10 -10.15 -7.44 14.11
C PRO A 10 -10.81 -8.74 13.64
N GLY A 11 -10.40 -9.26 12.46
CA GLY A 11 -10.90 -10.52 11.90
C GLY A 11 -10.35 -11.79 12.56
N LYS A 12 -9.24 -11.69 13.30
CA LYS A 12 -8.68 -12.81 14.08
C LYS A 12 -9.24 -12.88 15.50
N ILE A 13 -10.06 -11.91 15.91
CA ILE A 13 -10.67 -11.91 17.24
C ILE A 13 -11.89 -12.83 17.22
N PRO A 14 -11.89 -13.94 17.99
CA PRO A 14 -13.02 -14.86 18.00
C PRO A 14 -14.29 -14.17 18.48
N ARG A 15 -15.36 -14.28 17.69
CA ARG A 15 -16.67 -13.72 18.02
C ARG A 15 -17.76 -14.77 17.85
N GLN A 16 -18.56 -14.94 18.89
CA GLN A 16 -19.75 -15.78 18.83
C GLN A 16 -20.81 -15.10 17.96
N SER A 17 -21.50 -15.88 17.13
CA SER A 17 -22.53 -15.39 16.20
C SER A 17 -23.76 -14.79 16.91
N SER A 18 -24.00 -15.19 18.15
CA SER A 18 -25.05 -14.65 19.04
C SER A 18 -24.70 -13.30 19.65
N ASP A 19 -23.42 -12.91 19.63
CA ASP A 19 -22.91 -11.72 20.32
C ASP A 19 -23.02 -10.47 19.44
N LYS A 20 -24.27 -10.04 19.24
CA LYS A 20 -24.66 -8.94 18.34
C LYS A 20 -24.64 -7.56 18.99
N ILE A 21 -24.66 -7.48 20.33
CA ILE A 21 -24.71 -6.22 21.07
C ILE A 21 -23.28 -5.74 21.35
N LYS A 22 -22.83 -4.74 20.59
CA LYS A 22 -21.53 -4.10 20.82
C LYS A 22 -21.66 -3.04 21.92
N THR A 23 -20.86 -3.16 22.97
CA THR A 23 -20.70 -2.11 23.99
C THR A 23 -19.25 -2.11 24.44
N ASP A 24 -18.67 -0.92 24.65
CA ASP A 24 -17.24 -0.79 24.97
C ASP A 24 -16.83 -1.58 26.22
N LYS A 25 -17.71 -1.61 27.23
CA LYS A 25 -17.48 -2.39 28.46
C LYS A 25 -17.36 -3.90 28.20
N ARG A 26 -18.23 -4.46 27.36
CA ARG A 26 -18.21 -5.91 27.04
C ARG A 26 -17.01 -6.25 26.15
N ASP A 27 -16.73 -5.41 25.17
CA ASP A 27 -15.58 -5.57 24.27
C ASP A 27 -14.26 -5.53 25.06
N ALA A 28 -14.11 -4.58 25.99
CA ALA A 28 -12.92 -4.47 26.84
C ALA A 28 -12.70 -5.74 27.70
N ILE A 29 -13.76 -6.24 28.35
CA ILE A 29 -13.69 -7.46 29.16
C ILE A 29 -13.33 -8.67 28.29
N LYS A 30 -13.92 -8.76 27.09
CA LYS A 30 -13.67 -9.85 26.16
C LYS A 30 -12.21 -9.85 25.68
N LEU A 31 -11.70 -8.71 25.25
CA LEU A 31 -10.30 -8.56 24.83
C LEU A 31 -9.34 -8.90 25.98
N ALA A 32 -9.62 -8.44 27.19
CA ALA A 32 -8.81 -8.77 28.36
C ALA A 32 -8.80 -10.28 28.66
N ARG A 33 -9.93 -10.97 28.50
CA ARG A 33 -10.01 -12.43 28.67
C ARG A 33 -9.21 -13.17 27.61
N LEU A 34 -9.35 -12.80 26.34
CA LEU A 34 -8.64 -13.41 25.22
C LEU A 34 -7.13 -13.13 25.28
N LEU A 35 -6.74 -11.94 25.72
CA LEU A 35 -5.33 -11.60 25.97
C LEU A 35 -4.74 -12.48 27.07
N ARG A 36 -5.49 -12.69 28.16
CA ARG A 36 -5.05 -13.51 29.29
C ARG A 36 -4.93 -15.00 28.93
N SER A 37 -5.81 -15.52 28.07
CA SER A 37 -5.73 -16.92 27.61
C SER A 37 -4.66 -17.15 26.53
N GLY A 38 -4.11 -16.08 25.95
CA GLY A 38 -3.17 -16.19 24.82
C GLY A 38 -3.86 -16.46 23.48
N ASP A 39 -5.19 -16.35 23.41
CA ASP A 39 -5.98 -16.59 22.19
C ASP A 39 -5.90 -15.41 21.19
N LEU A 40 -5.23 -14.32 21.54
CA LEU A 40 -5.00 -13.18 20.65
C LEU A 40 -3.64 -13.31 19.97
N GLU A 41 -3.65 -13.56 18.66
CA GLU A 41 -2.45 -13.57 17.84
C GLU A 41 -2.08 -12.13 17.41
N SER A 42 -0.87 -11.71 17.73
CA SER A 42 -0.36 -10.41 17.28
C SER A 42 -0.15 -10.40 15.76
N ILE A 43 -0.51 -9.29 15.11
CA ILE A 43 -0.15 -9.07 13.72
C ILE A 43 1.36 -8.87 13.61
N HIS A 44 1.96 -9.46 12.58
CA HIS A 44 3.33 -9.15 12.20
C HIS A 44 3.44 -7.68 11.77
N VAL A 45 4.18 -6.90 12.56
CA VAL A 45 4.57 -5.54 12.21
C VAL A 45 5.88 -5.61 11.45
N PRO A 46 5.95 -5.10 10.21
CA PRO A 46 7.19 -5.07 9.46
C PRO A 46 8.31 -4.38 10.20
N ALA A 47 9.53 -4.90 10.07
CA ALA A 47 10.71 -4.23 10.56
C ALA A 47 11.01 -2.97 9.74
N LYS A 48 11.90 -2.12 10.25
CA LYS A 48 12.29 -0.89 9.57
C LYS A 48 12.94 -1.17 8.22
N GLU A 49 13.70 -2.26 8.15
CA GLU A 49 14.37 -2.76 6.96
C GLU A 49 13.35 -3.21 5.90
N ASP A 50 12.29 -3.90 6.32
CA ASP A 50 11.22 -4.35 5.42
C ASP A 50 10.47 -3.16 4.82
N GLU A 51 10.19 -2.13 5.63
CA GLU A 51 9.52 -0.93 5.14
C GLU A 51 10.42 -0.15 4.17
N ALA A 52 11.72 -0.06 4.46
CA ALA A 52 12.68 0.57 3.54
C ALA A 52 12.71 -0.12 2.17
N VAL A 53 12.67 -1.46 2.13
CA VAL A 53 12.60 -2.21 0.87
C VAL A 53 11.28 -1.94 0.14
N ARG A 54 10.14 -1.92 0.86
CA ARG A 54 8.85 -1.60 0.24
C ARG A 54 8.82 -0.20 -0.35
N ASP A 55 9.33 0.79 0.38
CA ASP A 55 9.35 2.18 -0.08
C ASP A 55 10.25 2.36 -1.30
N TYR A 56 11.39 1.65 -1.35
CA TYR A 56 12.22 1.59 -2.54
C TYR A 56 11.46 1.00 -3.74
N LEU A 57 10.78 -0.13 -3.58
CA LEU A 57 10.01 -0.74 -4.68
C LEU A 57 8.87 0.17 -5.15
N ARG A 58 8.11 0.77 -4.22
CA ARG A 58 7.04 1.72 -4.53
C ARG A 58 7.56 2.95 -5.27
N SER A 59 8.67 3.53 -4.81
CA SER A 59 9.26 4.70 -5.47
C SER A 59 9.71 4.39 -6.89
N ARG A 60 10.32 3.21 -7.13
CA ARG A 60 10.68 2.75 -8.47
C ARG A 60 9.45 2.64 -9.38
N ASP A 61 8.37 2.06 -8.88
CA ASP A 61 7.15 1.88 -9.67
C ASP A 61 6.46 3.22 -9.96
N SER A 62 6.45 4.15 -9.00
CA SER A 62 6.02 5.55 -9.22
C SER A 62 6.83 6.23 -10.32
N LEU A 63 8.17 6.13 -10.28
CA LEU A 63 9.04 6.70 -11.31
C LEU A 63 8.77 6.09 -12.69
N ARG A 64 8.49 4.79 -12.76
CA ARG A 64 8.15 4.12 -14.02
C ARG A 64 6.84 4.63 -14.61
N LEU A 65 5.82 4.85 -13.77
CA LEU A 65 4.55 5.45 -14.17
C LEU A 65 4.74 6.88 -14.66
N ASP A 66 5.55 7.67 -13.97
CA ASP A 66 5.82 9.06 -14.34
C ASP A 66 6.64 9.17 -15.64
N LEU A 67 7.60 8.27 -15.87
CA LEU A 67 8.28 8.16 -17.17
C LEU A 67 7.28 7.90 -18.30
N GLY A 68 6.32 6.99 -18.10
CA GLY A 68 5.27 6.72 -19.08
C GLY A 68 4.39 7.95 -19.35
N ARG A 69 3.96 8.63 -18.29
CA ARG A 69 3.17 9.88 -18.38
C ARG A 69 3.94 10.99 -19.11
N ASN A 70 5.21 11.19 -18.79
CA ASN A 70 6.05 12.22 -19.42
C ASN A 70 6.28 11.94 -20.91
N ARG A 71 6.52 10.68 -21.29
CA ARG A 71 6.59 10.28 -22.71
C ARG A 71 5.29 10.61 -23.45
N GLN A 72 4.14 10.29 -22.86
CA GLN A 72 2.84 10.61 -23.47
C GLN A 72 2.62 12.11 -23.59
N ARG A 73 2.94 12.90 -22.54
CA ARG A 73 2.85 14.36 -22.57
C ARG A 73 3.71 14.96 -23.69
N LEU A 74 4.97 14.51 -23.80
CA LEU A 74 5.88 14.95 -24.85
C LEU A 74 5.33 14.62 -26.24
N MET A 75 4.87 13.39 -26.46
CA MET A 75 4.30 12.97 -27.74
C MET A 75 3.08 13.83 -28.13
N LYS A 76 2.19 14.11 -27.17
CA LYS A 76 1.02 14.97 -27.41
C LYS A 76 1.40 16.43 -27.65
N PHE A 77 2.42 16.94 -26.97
CA PHE A 77 2.95 18.28 -27.20
C PHE A 77 3.50 18.43 -28.63
N LEU A 78 4.30 17.47 -29.08
CA LEU A 78 4.87 17.45 -30.43
C LEU A 78 3.78 17.35 -31.50
N LEU A 79 2.79 16.47 -31.29
CA LEU A 79 1.63 16.33 -32.17
C LEU A 79 0.87 17.66 -32.30
N ARG A 80 0.66 18.39 -31.20
CA ARG A 80 0.00 19.71 -31.22
C ARG A 80 0.80 20.75 -32.02
N LYS A 81 2.13 20.63 -32.04
CA LYS A 81 3.01 21.51 -32.83
C LYS A 81 3.09 21.12 -34.31
N GLY A 82 2.36 20.09 -34.75
CA GLY A 82 2.37 19.61 -36.13
C GLY A 82 3.58 18.74 -36.47
N ASN A 83 4.43 18.41 -35.49
CA ASN A 83 5.56 17.51 -35.68
C ASN A 83 5.06 16.06 -35.66
N VAL A 84 4.63 15.57 -36.83
CA VAL A 84 4.17 14.20 -37.04
C VAL A 84 5.27 13.41 -37.74
N TYR A 85 5.70 12.31 -37.12
CA TYR A 85 6.72 11.43 -37.70
C TYR A 85 6.09 10.46 -38.69
N SER A 86 6.55 10.50 -39.94
CA SER A 86 6.02 9.69 -41.04
C SER A 86 6.46 8.23 -40.99
N THR A 87 7.64 7.93 -40.42
CA THR A 87 8.24 6.59 -40.46
C THR A 87 7.83 5.69 -39.30
N THR A 88 7.45 6.21 -38.13
CA THR A 88 7.05 5.40 -36.96
C THR A 88 6.13 6.17 -36.00
N LYS A 89 5.27 5.45 -35.26
CA LYS A 89 4.33 6.00 -34.27
C LYS A 89 4.95 6.61 -33.01
N TYR A 90 6.24 6.39 -32.71
CA TYR A 90 6.87 6.77 -31.43
C TYR A 90 8.27 7.37 -31.61
N TRP A 91 8.62 8.32 -30.73
CA TRP A 91 9.97 8.90 -30.64
C TRP A 91 10.95 7.86 -30.10
N THR A 92 11.83 7.36 -30.96
CA THR A 92 12.89 6.40 -30.63
C THR A 92 14.28 7.04 -30.70
N VAL A 93 15.33 6.30 -30.33
CA VAL A 93 16.73 6.77 -30.36
C VAL A 93 17.15 7.33 -31.72
N SER A 94 16.52 6.87 -32.80
CA SER A 94 16.71 7.38 -34.16
C SER A 94 16.41 8.88 -34.35
N HIS A 95 15.82 9.54 -33.35
CA HIS A 95 15.40 10.95 -33.40
C HIS A 95 16.30 11.89 -32.57
N TYR A 96 17.33 11.38 -31.89
CA TYR A 96 18.37 12.23 -31.30
C TYR A 96 19.38 12.61 -32.41
N LYS A 97 19.11 13.70 -33.14
CA LYS A 97 20.11 14.38 -33.97
C LYS A 97 20.55 15.66 -33.29
#